data_AF-A0A9P7AHK6-F1
#
_entry.id   AF-A0A9P7AHK6-F1
#
_cell.length_a   1.000
_cell.length_b   1.000
_cell.length_c   1.000
_cell.angle_alpha   90.00
_cell.angle_beta   90.00
_cell.angle_gamma   90.00
#
_symmetry.space_group_name_H-M   'P 1'
#
loop_
_entity.id
_entity.type
_entity.pdbx_description
1 polymer ?
#
loop_
_entity_poly.entity_id
_entity_poly.type
_entity_poly.pdbx_seq_one_letter_code
_entity_poly.pdbx_strand_id
1 'polypeptide(L)'
;MQTIQSNTASSEANSHNALYSPICRFPTEILCQIFLYCMPEEDEWTLAPDPSLAPMLLTTICRQWRDVAVDMPSLWRKLRMEVEGDWQKKVVCYESYLKRSRGRQSLSLEIHDEDWTVPRSLLQPYLNQISNLAIELFPGADFCPVMAADFGGLQELSIYNCGAAGAVTHSVAQLPPNTHSLTLTNVWLTKPELSGFKPLAWASLTSLELMVGELNLIPCLLRLCPNLSSLMMMGTFTGEIETSERLEHTKLQSLCIHAASHFNTSESPRRFFELFDAVTLPDLREVEVCNIGRWPHEEFKELLGRSKCPLERLYFDGFVIRKKEELAEYVTLFPSLQIAMYGRY
;
A
#
# COMPACT_ATOMS: atom_id res chain seq x y z
N MET A 1 48.39 -35.06 62.47
CA MET A 1 46.96 -35.00 62.14
C MET A 1 46.78 -34.68 60.67
N GLN A 2 46.22 -35.67 59.96
CA GLN A 2 45.42 -35.63 58.72
C GLN A 2 45.98 -35.05 57.41
N THR A 3 46.29 -36.03 56.56
CA THR A 3 46.32 -36.13 55.11
C THR A 3 44.92 -36.03 54.48
N ILE A 4 44.84 -35.37 53.32
CA ILE A 4 44.01 -35.60 52.11
C ILE A 4 42.65 -36.32 52.28
N GLN A 5 41.55 -35.64 51.90
CA GLN A 5 40.45 -36.26 51.15
C GLN A 5 39.53 -35.22 50.45
N SER A 6 39.51 -35.30 49.12
CA SER A 6 38.36 -35.18 48.19
C SER A 6 37.42 -33.95 48.25
N ASN A 7 37.37 -33.21 47.14
CA ASN A 7 36.10 -32.91 46.44
C ASN A 7 36.34 -32.40 45.00
N THR A 8 36.76 -33.31 44.13
CA THR A 8 36.50 -33.25 42.69
C THR A 8 35.06 -33.71 42.45
N ALA A 9 34.07 -32.83 42.61
CA ALA A 9 32.66 -33.17 42.38
C ALA A 9 31.79 -32.02 41.85
N SER A 10 32.39 -30.90 41.45
CA SER A 10 31.62 -29.70 41.04
C SER A 10 31.82 -29.29 39.57
N SER A 11 32.61 -30.04 38.80
CA SER A 11 32.94 -29.68 37.40
C SER A 11 32.17 -30.47 36.33
N GLU A 12 31.40 -31.50 36.69
CA GLU A 12 30.76 -32.40 35.72
C GLU A 12 29.24 -32.16 35.55
N ALA A 13 28.63 -31.33 36.40
CA ALA A 13 27.18 -31.12 36.41
C ALA A 13 26.68 -30.09 35.36
N ASN A 14 27.56 -29.32 34.72
CA ASN A 14 27.15 -28.26 33.78
C ASN A 14 27.18 -28.66 32.30
N SER A 15 27.56 -29.90 31.98
CA SER A 15 27.71 -30.36 30.60
C SER A 15 26.50 -31.15 30.05
N HIS A 16 25.48 -31.43 30.88
CA HIS A 16 24.38 -32.33 30.51
C HIS A 16 23.03 -31.67 30.21
N ASN A 17 22.83 -30.36 30.41
CA ASN A 17 21.51 -29.73 30.24
C ASN A 17 21.23 -29.10 28.87
N ALA A 18 22.25 -28.94 28.00
CA ALA A 18 22.04 -28.41 26.64
C ALA A 18 21.45 -29.46 25.66
N LEU A 19 21.43 -30.74 26.05
CA LEU A 19 20.98 -31.87 25.20
C LEU A 19 19.48 -32.22 25.37
N TYR A 20 18.74 -31.51 26.23
CA TYR A 20 17.39 -31.92 26.65
C TYR A 20 16.27 -30.91 26.36
N SER A 21 16.49 -29.85 25.56
CA SER A 21 15.36 -29.05 25.10
C SER A 21 14.59 -29.83 24.00
N PRO A 22 13.29 -30.17 24.19
CA PRO A 22 12.49 -30.85 23.16
C PRO A 22 12.42 -30.08 21.84
N ILE A 23 12.56 -28.76 21.92
CA ILE A 23 12.56 -27.84 20.78
C ILE A 23 13.78 -28.06 19.85
N CYS A 24 14.89 -28.59 20.35
CA CYS A 24 16.09 -28.89 19.56
C CYS A 24 16.00 -30.23 18.80
N ARG A 25 14.84 -30.93 18.85
CA ARG A 25 14.61 -32.20 18.15
C ARG A 25 13.71 -32.09 16.94
N PHE A 26 13.12 -30.92 16.68
CA PHE A 26 12.30 -30.74 15.50
C PHE A 26 13.17 -30.82 14.23
N PRO A 27 12.72 -31.54 13.20
CA PRO A 27 13.31 -31.45 11.87
C PRO A 27 13.30 -30.00 11.38
N THR A 28 14.29 -29.64 10.56
CA THR A 28 14.42 -28.29 9.98
C THR A 28 13.14 -27.86 9.27
N GLU A 29 12.47 -28.77 8.58
CA GLU A 29 11.22 -28.52 7.85
C GLU A 29 10.10 -28.07 8.80
N ILE A 30 10.00 -28.68 9.98
CA ILE A 30 8.99 -28.33 10.98
C ILE A 30 9.32 -26.98 11.61
N LEU A 31 10.61 -26.70 11.86
CA LEU A 31 11.04 -25.38 12.33
C LEU A 31 10.70 -24.28 11.31
N CYS A 32 10.96 -24.51 10.02
CA CYS A 32 10.59 -23.58 8.95
C CYS A 32 9.09 -23.29 8.95
N GLN A 33 8.24 -24.31 9.11
CA GLN A 33 6.79 -24.11 9.20
C GLN A 33 6.41 -23.28 10.42
N ILE A 34 6.94 -23.61 11.60
CA ILE A 34 6.72 -22.83 12.84
C ILE A 34 7.13 -21.37 12.62
N PHE A 35 8.29 -21.12 12.00
CA PHE A 35 8.79 -19.76 11.78
C PHE A 35 7.87 -18.93 10.89
N LEU A 36 7.28 -19.54 9.85
CA LEU A 36 6.30 -18.87 9.01
C LEU A 36 5.03 -18.50 9.78
N TYR A 37 4.56 -19.36 10.69
CA TYR A 37 3.43 -19.07 11.57
C TYR A 37 3.74 -18.04 12.66
N CYS A 38 5.02 -17.77 12.95
CA CYS A 38 5.44 -16.74 13.90
C CYS A 38 5.59 -15.36 13.26
N MET A 39 5.48 -15.23 11.93
CA MET A 39 5.58 -13.94 11.27
C MET A 39 4.37 -13.06 11.62
N PRO A 40 4.56 -11.74 11.81
CA PRO A 40 3.45 -10.81 12.00
C PRO A 40 2.44 -10.90 10.85
N GLU A 41 1.17 -10.59 11.16
CA GLU A 41 0.12 -10.53 10.14
C GLU A 41 0.45 -9.48 9.07
N GLU A 42 -0.09 -9.63 7.86
CA GLU A 42 0.35 -8.85 6.70
C GLU A 42 0.17 -7.33 6.84
N ASP A 43 -0.76 -6.91 7.70
CA ASP A 43 -1.10 -5.51 7.99
C ASP A 43 -0.31 -4.93 9.18
N GLU A 44 0.38 -5.78 9.96
CA GLU A 44 1.25 -5.39 11.07
C GLU A 44 2.63 -4.99 10.55
N TRP A 45 2.69 -4.05 9.61
CA TRP A 45 3.92 -3.44 9.10
C TRP A 45 4.76 -2.76 10.19
N THR A 46 4.35 -2.77 11.44
CA THR A 46 4.45 -1.64 12.35
C THR A 46 5.83 -1.37 12.95
N LEU A 47 6.86 -2.20 12.74
CA LEU A 47 8.13 -2.01 13.43
C LEU A 47 9.37 -2.32 12.56
N ALA A 48 10.37 -1.43 12.62
CA ALA A 48 11.73 -1.73 12.18
C ALA A 48 12.24 -3.02 12.87
N PRO A 49 13.33 -3.66 12.37
CA PRO A 49 13.83 -4.92 12.92
C PRO A 49 13.99 -4.88 14.46
N ASP A 50 13.03 -5.49 15.15
CA ASP A 50 12.93 -5.50 16.61
C ASP A 50 13.36 -6.87 17.15
N PRO A 51 14.37 -6.96 18.05
CA PRO A 51 14.81 -8.21 18.66
C PRO A 51 13.73 -9.05 19.34
N SER A 52 12.61 -8.42 19.74
CA SER A 52 11.46 -9.07 20.39
C SER A 52 10.45 -9.67 19.41
N LEU A 53 10.58 -9.41 18.11
CA LEU A 53 9.65 -9.86 17.07
C LEU A 53 10.34 -10.75 16.02
N ALA A 54 9.56 -11.64 15.38
CA ALA A 54 10.06 -12.38 14.23
C ALA A 54 10.33 -11.41 13.05
N PRO A 55 11.38 -11.66 12.23
CA PRO A 55 12.27 -12.81 12.28
C PRO A 55 13.45 -12.67 13.25
N MET A 56 13.66 -11.50 13.87
CA MET A 56 14.82 -11.24 14.76
C MET A 56 14.83 -12.16 15.99
N LEU A 57 13.70 -12.29 16.67
CA LEU A 57 13.53 -13.16 17.84
C LEU A 57 13.95 -14.61 17.54
N LEU A 58 13.62 -15.11 16.35
CA LEU A 58 13.96 -16.48 15.94
C LEU A 58 15.48 -16.69 15.87
N THR A 59 16.25 -15.62 15.65
CA THR A 59 17.72 -15.68 15.62
C THR A 59 18.38 -15.67 17.01
N THR A 60 17.62 -15.43 18.09
CA THR A 60 18.17 -15.29 19.45
C THR A 60 17.87 -16.48 20.38
N ILE A 61 16.91 -17.34 20.03
CA ILE A 61 16.42 -18.44 20.88
C ILE A 61 17.50 -19.51 21.15
N CYS A 62 18.00 -20.17 20.11
CA CYS A 62 19.09 -21.15 20.22
C CYS A 62 19.90 -21.21 18.93
N ARG A 63 21.05 -21.90 18.95
CA ARG A 63 21.93 -22.00 17.78
C ARG A 63 21.23 -22.63 16.57
N GLN A 64 20.51 -23.72 16.77
CA GLN A 64 19.79 -24.40 15.67
C GLN A 64 18.73 -23.47 15.04
N TRP A 65 17.96 -22.76 15.86
CA TRP A 65 16.94 -21.83 15.35
C TRP A 65 17.57 -20.66 14.59
N ARG A 66 18.68 -20.13 15.10
CA ARG A 66 19.45 -19.10 14.40
C ARG A 66 19.94 -19.59 13.05
N ASP A 67 20.56 -20.75 12.99
CA ASP A 67 21.11 -21.30 11.75
C ASP A 67 19.98 -21.48 10.72
N VAL A 68 18.85 -22.08 11.12
CA VAL A 68 17.67 -22.25 10.25
C VAL A 68 17.06 -20.91 9.82
N ALA A 69 16.86 -19.97 10.75
CA ALA A 69 16.20 -18.69 10.46
C ALA A 69 17.06 -17.81 9.53
N VAL A 70 18.38 -17.77 9.74
CA VAL A 70 19.32 -17.01 8.90
C VAL A 70 19.36 -17.56 7.48
N ASP A 71 19.29 -18.89 7.32
CA ASP A 71 19.34 -19.58 6.02
C ASP A 71 17.96 -19.69 5.34
N MET A 72 16.93 -19.01 5.86
CA MET A 72 15.55 -19.06 5.33
C MET A 72 15.11 -17.70 4.74
N PRO A 73 15.42 -17.38 3.46
CA PRO A 73 15.12 -16.10 2.82
C PRO A 73 13.66 -15.65 2.92
N SER A 74 12.71 -16.59 2.99
CA SER A 74 11.28 -16.28 3.08
C SER A 74 10.87 -15.53 4.34
N LEU A 75 11.68 -15.60 5.41
CA LEU A 75 11.48 -14.81 6.63
C LEU A 75 11.92 -13.35 6.48
N TRP A 76 12.75 -13.07 5.47
CA TRP A 76 13.44 -11.78 5.26
C TRP A 76 12.85 -10.98 4.09
N ARG A 77 11.58 -11.26 3.72
CA ARG A 77 10.92 -10.66 2.54
C ARG A 77 10.32 -9.28 2.79
N LYS A 78 10.17 -8.86 4.04
CA LYS A 78 9.56 -7.57 4.41
C LYS A 78 10.53 -6.80 5.30
N LEU A 79 10.89 -5.58 4.91
CA LEU A 79 11.79 -4.75 5.70
C LEU A 79 11.19 -3.35 5.85
N ARG A 80 11.08 -2.88 7.10
CA ARG A 80 10.85 -1.47 7.42
C ARG A 80 12.18 -0.82 7.81
N MET A 81 12.48 0.33 7.21
CA MET A 81 13.68 1.11 7.47
C MET A 81 13.30 2.46 8.05
N GLU A 82 13.82 2.76 9.24
CA GLU A 82 13.69 4.05 9.90
C GLU A 82 15.02 4.77 9.82
N VAL A 83 15.05 5.86 9.07
CA VAL A 83 16.29 6.60 8.80
C VAL A 83 16.61 7.62 9.89
N GLU A 84 15.62 7.99 10.72
CA GLU A 84 15.82 8.87 11.87
C GLU A 84 16.87 8.33 12.85
N GLY A 85 17.70 9.21 13.41
CA GLY A 85 18.69 8.89 14.44
C GLY A 85 20.04 8.41 13.90
N ASP A 86 20.73 7.54 14.65
CA ASP A 86 22.09 7.10 14.35
C ASP A 86 22.10 6.03 13.22
N TRP A 87 22.06 6.50 11.98
CA TRP A 87 22.07 5.66 10.78
C TRP A 87 23.27 4.70 10.74
N GLN A 88 24.45 5.13 11.19
CA GLN A 88 25.67 4.32 11.20
C GLN A 88 25.54 3.07 12.09
N LYS A 89 24.73 3.13 13.16
CA LYS A 89 24.40 1.93 13.95
C LYS A 89 23.35 1.06 13.26
N LYS A 90 22.33 1.68 12.66
CA LYS A 90 21.21 0.98 12.02
C LYS A 90 21.60 0.27 10.73
N VAL A 91 22.50 0.87 9.94
CA VAL A 91 22.90 0.36 8.61
C VAL A 91 23.48 -1.06 8.66
N VAL A 92 24.19 -1.43 9.73
CA VAL A 92 24.74 -2.79 9.91
C VAL A 92 23.62 -3.83 10.06
N CYS A 93 22.55 -3.46 10.77
CA CYS A 93 21.37 -4.31 10.92
C CYS A 93 20.65 -4.47 9.56
N TYR A 94 20.38 -3.36 8.88
CA TYR A 94 19.72 -3.38 7.57
C TYR A 94 20.53 -4.12 6.50
N GLU A 95 21.85 -3.94 6.46
CA GLU A 95 22.72 -4.67 5.54
C GLU A 95 22.68 -6.19 5.83
N SER A 96 22.70 -6.58 7.10
CA SER A 96 22.58 -7.99 7.49
C SER A 96 21.22 -8.57 7.10
N TYR A 97 20.15 -7.79 7.26
CA TYR A 97 18.80 -8.17 6.86
C TYR A 97 18.70 -8.38 5.34
N LEU A 98 19.16 -7.40 4.56
CA LEU A 98 19.16 -7.44 3.09
C LEU A 98 20.04 -8.55 2.54
N LYS A 99 21.14 -8.91 3.21
CA LYS A 99 21.96 -10.07 2.82
C LYS A 99 21.20 -11.39 2.97
N ARG A 100 20.30 -11.50 3.95
CA ARG A 100 19.49 -12.69 4.22
C ARG A 100 18.25 -12.79 3.32
N SER A 101 17.77 -11.65 2.81
CA SER A 101 16.69 -11.62 1.81
C SER A 101 17.14 -12.05 0.41
N ARG A 102 18.46 -12.19 0.17
CA ARG A 102 19.02 -12.56 -1.13
C ARG A 102 18.44 -13.88 -1.63
N GLY A 103 17.87 -13.85 -2.84
CA GLY A 103 17.34 -15.03 -3.51
C GLY A 103 16.48 -14.69 -4.72
N ARG A 104 15.64 -15.64 -5.16
CA ARG A 104 14.65 -15.44 -6.23
C ARG A 104 13.31 -14.86 -5.73
N GLN A 105 13.26 -14.36 -4.50
CA GLN A 105 12.01 -13.92 -3.88
C GLN A 105 11.90 -12.40 -3.90
N SER A 106 10.66 -11.91 -4.04
CA SER A 106 10.31 -10.49 -3.91
C SER A 106 10.63 -9.95 -2.52
N LEU A 107 11.17 -8.73 -2.49
CA LEU A 107 11.34 -7.92 -1.29
C LEU A 107 10.29 -6.80 -1.27
N SER A 108 9.56 -6.70 -0.17
CA SER A 108 8.73 -5.55 0.16
C SER A 108 9.49 -4.65 1.12
N LEU A 109 9.58 -3.37 0.78
CA LEU A 109 10.38 -2.41 1.51
C LEU A 109 9.53 -1.20 1.87
N GLU A 110 9.52 -0.85 3.14
CA GLU A 110 8.92 0.36 3.66
C GLU A 110 10.00 1.26 4.24
N ILE A 111 9.99 2.53 3.87
CA ILE A 111 10.96 3.51 4.35
C ILE A 111 10.21 4.66 4.99
N HIS A 112 10.57 4.93 6.24
CA HIS A 112 10.06 6.04 7.02
C HIS A 112 11.19 7.06 7.19
N ASP A 113 11.06 8.22 6.54
CA ASP A 113 12.24 9.06 6.27
C ASP A 113 11.97 10.57 6.16
N GLU A 114 13.02 11.34 6.46
CA GLU A 114 13.19 12.75 6.11
C GLU A 114 14.00 12.90 4.80
N ASP A 115 14.93 11.98 4.50
CA ASP A 115 15.86 11.97 3.36
C ASP A 115 16.19 10.55 2.83
N TRP A 116 15.41 10.10 1.84
CA TRP A 116 15.60 8.82 1.12
C TRP A 116 16.99 8.61 0.50
N THR A 117 17.79 9.66 0.34
CA THR A 117 19.13 9.50 -0.24
C THR A 117 20.07 8.68 0.64
N VAL A 118 19.81 8.64 1.95
CA VAL A 118 20.61 7.90 2.94
C VAL A 118 20.61 6.38 2.68
N PRO A 119 19.45 5.68 2.61
CA PRO A 119 19.41 4.25 2.33
C PRO A 119 19.76 3.89 0.88
N ARG A 120 19.75 4.84 -0.07
CA ARG A 120 19.94 4.56 -1.51
C ARG A 120 21.21 3.76 -1.81
N SER A 121 22.33 4.12 -1.19
CA SER A 121 23.62 3.43 -1.40
C SER A 121 23.58 1.96 -0.93
N LEU A 122 22.88 1.70 0.18
CA LEU A 122 22.68 0.35 0.72
C LEU A 122 21.78 -0.50 -0.18
N LEU A 123 20.76 0.12 -0.76
CA LEU A 123 19.72 -0.56 -1.55
C LEU A 123 20.10 -0.79 -3.00
N GLN A 124 21.11 -0.10 -3.52
CA GLN A 124 21.58 -0.23 -4.90
C GLN A 124 21.74 -1.69 -5.40
N PRO A 125 22.29 -2.64 -4.63
CA PRO A 125 22.43 -4.04 -5.07
C PRO A 125 21.10 -4.82 -5.12
N TYR A 126 20.04 -4.29 -4.51
CA TYR A 126 18.77 -4.96 -4.26
C TYR A 126 17.59 -4.34 -5.04
N LEU A 127 17.80 -3.24 -5.78
CA LEU A 127 16.73 -2.51 -6.48
C LEU A 127 15.87 -3.38 -7.41
N ASN A 128 16.45 -4.41 -8.04
CA ASN A 128 15.73 -5.34 -8.91
C ASN A 128 14.92 -6.40 -8.15
N GLN A 129 15.18 -6.61 -6.86
CA GLN A 129 14.43 -7.55 -6.01
C GLN A 129 13.24 -6.87 -5.32
N ILE A 130 13.27 -5.54 -5.19
CA ILE A 130 12.21 -4.77 -4.56
C ILE A 130 11.01 -4.73 -5.50
N SER A 131 9.92 -5.38 -5.10
CA SER A 131 8.66 -5.39 -5.85
C SER A 131 7.58 -4.51 -5.24
N ASN A 132 7.63 -4.28 -3.93
CA ASN A 132 6.75 -3.35 -3.25
C ASN A 132 7.64 -2.34 -2.53
N LEU A 133 7.40 -1.06 -2.80
CA LEU A 133 8.08 0.06 -2.17
C LEU A 133 7.04 0.99 -1.56
N ALA A 134 7.07 1.13 -0.24
CA ALA A 134 6.31 2.12 0.51
C ALA A 134 7.27 3.19 1.04
N ILE A 135 6.91 4.46 0.86
CA ILE A 135 7.68 5.60 1.35
C ILE A 135 6.74 6.48 2.16
N GLU A 136 6.98 6.59 3.45
CA GLU A 136 6.27 7.49 4.34
C GLU A 136 7.20 8.63 4.74
N LEU A 137 6.74 9.86 4.50
CA LEU A 137 7.52 11.07 4.73
C LEU A 137 7.01 11.80 5.97
N PHE A 138 7.95 12.37 6.73
CA PHE A 138 7.58 13.26 7.82
C PHE A 138 7.07 14.61 7.29
N PRO A 139 6.05 15.20 7.93
CA PRO A 139 5.58 16.54 7.59
C PRO A 139 6.70 17.58 7.67
N GLY A 140 6.98 18.26 6.55
CA GLY A 140 7.99 19.32 6.47
C GLY A 140 9.39 18.87 6.05
N ALA A 141 9.60 17.59 5.76
CA ALA A 141 10.85 17.09 5.19
C ALA A 141 11.05 17.58 3.74
N ASP A 142 12.28 17.91 3.38
CA ASP A 142 12.67 18.20 1.99
C ASP A 142 12.68 16.89 1.19
N PHE A 143 11.61 16.60 0.46
CA PHE A 143 11.51 15.35 -0.30
C PHE A 143 12.44 15.36 -1.53
N CYS A 144 13.46 14.51 -1.50
CA CYS A 144 14.24 14.18 -2.68
C CYS A 144 13.48 13.15 -3.55
N PRO A 145 13.23 13.43 -4.85
CA PRO A 145 12.48 12.52 -5.72
C PRO A 145 13.13 11.14 -5.82
N VAL A 146 12.35 10.09 -5.55
CA VAL A 146 12.75 8.71 -5.77
C VAL A 146 12.49 8.38 -7.23
N MET A 147 13.53 8.08 -8.00
CA MET A 147 13.34 7.65 -9.38
C MET A 147 12.78 6.21 -9.37
N ALA A 148 11.46 6.07 -9.49
CA ALA A 148 10.80 4.76 -9.52
C ALA A 148 11.38 3.87 -10.64
N ALA A 149 11.82 4.49 -11.74
CA ALA A 149 12.52 3.83 -12.84
C ALA A 149 13.79 3.04 -12.44
N ASP A 150 14.42 3.37 -11.31
CA ASP A 150 15.60 2.65 -10.80
C ASP A 150 15.24 1.25 -10.27
N PHE A 151 13.98 0.99 -9.96
CA PHE A 151 13.49 -0.26 -9.38
C PHE A 151 12.94 -1.18 -10.47
N GLY A 152 13.82 -1.93 -11.13
CA GLY A 152 13.43 -2.80 -12.25
C GLY A 152 12.41 -3.91 -11.90
N GLY A 153 12.30 -4.26 -10.63
CA GLY A 153 11.37 -5.26 -10.11
C GLY A 153 10.04 -4.70 -9.58
N LEU A 154 9.85 -3.37 -9.60
CA LEU A 154 8.75 -2.70 -8.90
C LEU A 154 7.38 -3.02 -9.50
N GLN A 155 6.50 -3.55 -8.66
CA GLN A 155 5.11 -3.89 -8.96
C GLN A 155 4.14 -2.95 -8.26
N GLU A 156 4.47 -2.50 -7.06
CA GLU A 156 3.64 -1.68 -6.20
C GLU A 156 4.45 -0.53 -5.61
N LEU A 157 3.94 0.70 -5.75
CA LEU A 157 4.54 1.90 -5.20
C LEU A 157 3.51 2.62 -4.33
N SER A 158 3.87 2.89 -3.09
CA SER A 158 3.06 3.68 -2.17
C SER A 158 3.85 4.85 -1.63
N ILE A 159 3.30 6.07 -1.71
CA ILE A 159 3.91 7.28 -1.16
C ILE A 159 2.89 7.95 -0.24
N TYR A 160 3.27 8.14 1.02
CA TYR A 160 2.44 8.69 2.08
C TYR A 160 2.99 10.02 2.57
N ASN A 161 2.10 10.94 2.94
CA ASN A 161 2.41 12.18 3.69
C ASN A 161 3.40 13.14 3.00
N CYS A 162 3.48 13.13 1.66
CA CYS A 162 4.36 14.05 0.94
C CYS A 162 3.73 15.44 0.76
N GLY A 163 4.28 16.44 1.45
CA GLY A 163 3.88 17.86 1.28
C GLY A 163 4.40 18.51 0.00
N ALA A 164 5.36 17.90 -0.70
CA ALA A 164 6.00 18.43 -1.90
C ALA A 164 5.50 17.72 -3.16
N ALA A 165 4.29 18.05 -3.62
CA ALA A 165 3.64 17.45 -4.80
C ALA A 165 4.57 17.42 -6.03
N GLY A 166 5.27 18.52 -6.31
CA GLY A 166 6.22 18.60 -7.42
C GLY A 166 7.34 17.54 -7.37
N ALA A 167 7.87 17.22 -6.19
CA ALA A 167 8.91 16.19 -6.06
C ALA A 167 8.34 14.76 -6.24
N VAL A 168 7.09 14.53 -5.82
CA VAL A 168 6.39 13.26 -6.13
C VAL A 168 6.19 13.11 -7.63
N THR A 169 5.85 14.18 -8.34
CA THR A 169 5.57 14.10 -9.78
C THR A 169 6.77 13.60 -10.57
N HIS A 170 7.99 14.03 -10.21
CA HIS A 170 9.22 13.49 -10.80
C HIS A 170 9.42 12.01 -10.51
N SER A 171 9.00 11.55 -9.34
CA SER A 171 9.11 10.15 -8.91
C SER A 171 8.17 9.23 -9.69
N VAL A 172 6.95 9.71 -9.97
CA VAL A 172 5.88 8.91 -10.61
C VAL A 172 5.70 9.20 -12.10
N ALA A 173 6.40 10.18 -12.68
CA ALA A 173 6.30 10.50 -14.11
C ALA A 173 6.80 9.37 -15.03
N GLN A 174 7.67 8.49 -14.52
CA GLN A 174 8.22 7.35 -15.25
C GLN A 174 8.23 6.11 -14.34
N LEU A 175 7.08 5.45 -14.28
CA LEU A 175 6.98 4.17 -13.58
C LEU A 175 7.58 3.05 -14.44
N PRO A 176 8.25 2.06 -13.82
CA PRO A 176 8.63 0.83 -14.49
C PRO A 176 7.42 0.14 -15.15
N PRO A 177 7.63 -0.56 -16.29
CA PRO A 177 6.52 -1.21 -17.02
C PRO A 177 5.86 -2.34 -16.22
N ASN A 178 6.53 -2.85 -15.18
CA ASN A 178 6.02 -3.89 -14.30
C ASN A 178 5.19 -3.34 -13.13
N THR A 179 5.04 -2.01 -13.01
CA THR A 179 4.32 -1.38 -11.90
C THR A 179 2.83 -1.35 -12.20
N HIS A 180 2.04 -2.04 -11.39
CA HIS A 180 0.60 -2.23 -11.59
C HIS A 180 -0.25 -1.53 -10.51
N SER A 181 0.33 -1.21 -9.36
CA SER A 181 -0.34 -0.51 -8.27
C SER A 181 0.41 0.76 -7.88
N LEU A 182 -0.33 1.86 -7.75
CA LEU A 182 0.17 3.14 -7.24
C LEU A 182 -0.78 3.69 -6.17
N THR A 183 -0.25 3.96 -4.98
CA THR A 183 -0.98 4.60 -3.87
C THR A 183 -0.32 5.90 -3.48
N LEU A 184 -1.08 6.99 -3.47
CA LEU A 184 -0.63 8.35 -3.14
C LEU A 184 -1.53 8.96 -2.06
N THR A 185 -1.19 8.71 -0.80
CA THR A 185 -2.00 9.12 0.36
C THR A 185 -1.46 10.42 0.96
N ASN A 186 -2.34 11.39 1.22
CA ASN A 186 -1.96 12.74 1.66
C ASN A 186 -1.00 13.46 0.68
N VAL A 187 -1.02 13.07 -0.61
CA VAL A 187 -0.29 13.72 -1.70
C VAL A 187 -1.28 14.32 -2.69
N TRP A 188 -1.27 15.64 -2.83
CA TRP A 188 -2.22 16.37 -3.67
C TRP A 188 -1.59 16.75 -5.01
N LEU A 189 -1.84 15.95 -6.03
CA LEU A 189 -1.41 16.25 -7.40
C LEU A 189 -2.33 17.27 -8.06
N THR A 190 -1.76 18.11 -8.92
CA THR A 190 -2.47 19.13 -9.68
C THR A 190 -2.50 18.83 -11.18
N LYS A 191 -3.47 19.39 -11.90
CA LYS A 191 -3.60 19.20 -13.36
C LYS A 191 -2.35 19.64 -14.13
N PRO A 192 -1.68 20.78 -13.84
CA PRO A 192 -0.45 21.16 -14.51
C PRO A 192 0.68 20.14 -14.35
N GLU A 193 0.82 19.55 -13.18
CA GLU A 193 1.85 18.54 -12.91
C GLU A 193 1.63 17.27 -13.73
N LEU A 194 0.39 16.77 -13.78
CA LEU A 194 0.04 15.61 -14.60
C LEU A 194 0.09 15.88 -16.10
N SER A 195 -0.21 17.11 -16.53
CA SER A 195 -0.19 17.49 -17.94
C SER A 195 1.22 17.45 -18.54
N GLY A 196 2.27 17.50 -17.69
CA GLY A 196 3.66 17.31 -18.10
C GLY A 196 4.05 15.86 -18.37
N PHE A 197 3.19 14.90 -18.05
CA PHE A 197 3.51 13.49 -18.18
C PHE A 197 3.46 13.07 -19.63
N LYS A 198 4.28 12.08 -20.00
CA LYS A 198 4.16 11.45 -21.31
C LYS A 198 2.77 10.80 -21.40
N PRO A 199 2.10 10.84 -22.57
CA PRO A 199 0.89 10.06 -22.77
C PRO A 199 1.14 8.61 -22.39
N LEU A 200 0.18 7.99 -21.68
CA LEU A 200 0.28 6.60 -21.25
C LEU A 200 1.42 6.32 -20.26
N ALA A 201 1.93 7.34 -19.55
CA ALA A 201 2.96 7.18 -18.52
C ALA A 201 2.59 6.15 -17.45
N TRP A 202 1.28 5.94 -17.22
CA TRP A 202 0.73 5.01 -16.24
C TRP A 202 -0.04 3.86 -16.88
N ALA A 203 0.27 3.49 -18.12
CA ALA A 203 -0.47 2.43 -18.83
C ALA A 203 -0.31 1.03 -18.25
N SER A 204 0.70 0.77 -17.42
CA SER A 204 0.83 -0.50 -16.70
C SER A 204 -0.05 -0.58 -15.46
N LEU A 205 -0.59 0.54 -14.96
CA LEU A 205 -1.39 0.57 -13.74
C LEU A 205 -2.75 -0.10 -13.93
N THR A 206 -3.08 -1.01 -13.01
CA THR A 206 -4.39 -1.66 -12.87
C THR A 206 -5.11 -1.20 -11.60
N SER A 207 -4.37 -0.72 -10.59
CA SER A 207 -4.89 -0.13 -9.36
C SER A 207 -4.27 1.24 -9.12
N LEU A 208 -5.10 2.21 -8.79
CA LEU A 208 -4.67 3.57 -8.49
C LEU A 208 -5.47 4.12 -7.31
N GLU A 209 -4.77 4.54 -6.27
CA GLU A 209 -5.31 5.25 -5.12
C GLU A 209 -4.62 6.60 -5.00
N LEU A 210 -5.39 7.70 -4.92
CA LEU A 210 -4.81 9.03 -4.79
C LEU A 210 -5.73 10.06 -4.10
N MET A 211 -5.13 11.17 -3.68
CA MET A 211 -5.88 12.36 -3.29
C MET A 211 -6.26 13.22 -4.52
N VAL A 212 -7.51 13.68 -4.56
CA VAL A 212 -8.05 14.54 -5.64
C VAL A 212 -8.59 15.84 -5.04
N GLY A 213 -7.90 16.94 -5.34
CA GLY A 213 -8.34 18.30 -5.01
C GLY A 213 -9.40 18.80 -6.00
N GLU A 214 -9.01 18.93 -7.26
CA GLU A 214 -9.85 19.47 -8.33
C GLU A 214 -10.44 18.37 -9.22
N LEU A 215 -11.71 18.49 -9.59
CA LEU A 215 -12.41 17.52 -10.44
C LEU A 215 -11.87 17.45 -11.88
N ASN A 216 -11.34 18.55 -12.38
CA ASN A 216 -10.71 18.64 -13.71
C ASN A 216 -9.50 17.70 -13.88
N LEU A 217 -8.97 17.15 -12.78
CA LEU A 217 -7.86 16.20 -12.74
C LEU A 217 -8.29 14.81 -13.25
N ILE A 218 -9.53 14.40 -12.96
CA ILE A 218 -10.00 13.02 -13.16
C ILE A 218 -9.96 12.60 -14.63
N PRO A 219 -10.42 13.41 -15.60
CA PRO A 219 -10.30 13.05 -17.02
C PRO A 219 -8.84 12.98 -17.50
N CYS A 220 -7.90 13.65 -16.84
CA CYS A 220 -6.48 13.54 -17.14
C CYS A 220 -5.93 12.20 -16.63
N LEU A 221 -6.25 11.84 -15.37
CA LEU A 221 -5.86 10.57 -14.74
C LEU A 221 -6.31 9.36 -15.55
N LEU A 222 -7.59 9.32 -15.92
CA LEU A 222 -8.15 8.21 -16.70
C LEU A 222 -7.52 8.08 -18.09
N ARG A 223 -7.00 9.18 -18.67
CA ARG A 223 -6.24 9.14 -19.94
C ARG A 223 -4.81 8.64 -19.76
N LEU A 224 -4.21 8.83 -18.59
CA LEU A 224 -2.87 8.33 -18.27
C LEU A 224 -2.87 6.82 -17.99
N CYS A 225 -3.99 6.27 -17.49
CA CYS A 225 -4.12 4.88 -17.06
C CYS A 225 -5.14 4.07 -17.90
N PRO A 226 -4.95 3.83 -19.21
CA PRO A 226 -5.95 3.13 -20.04
C PRO A 226 -6.33 1.71 -19.59
N ASN A 227 -5.48 1.05 -18.80
CA ASN A 227 -5.68 -0.33 -18.34
C ASN A 227 -6.17 -0.39 -16.88
N LEU A 228 -6.62 0.74 -16.31
CA LEU A 228 -7.01 0.82 -14.92
C LEU A 228 -8.27 -0.01 -14.65
N SER A 229 -8.18 -0.94 -13.69
CA SER A 229 -9.31 -1.78 -13.25
C SER A 229 -9.94 -1.30 -11.94
N SER A 230 -9.15 -0.67 -11.07
CA SER A 230 -9.58 -0.16 -9.78
C SER A 230 -9.09 1.26 -9.58
N LEU A 231 -10.00 2.18 -9.26
CA LEU A 231 -9.70 3.57 -8.95
C LEU A 231 -10.30 3.94 -7.60
N MET A 232 -9.45 4.32 -6.65
CA MET A 232 -9.83 4.90 -5.38
C MET A 232 -9.41 6.37 -5.33
N MET A 233 -10.36 7.27 -5.09
CA MET A 233 -10.11 8.70 -4.99
C MET A 233 -10.57 9.21 -3.64
N MET A 234 -9.67 9.90 -2.94
CA MET A 234 -10.01 10.59 -1.69
C MET A 234 -9.86 12.10 -1.88
N GLY A 235 -10.73 12.95 -1.33
CA GLY A 235 -10.44 14.39 -1.36
C GLY A 235 -11.63 15.35 -1.27
N THR A 236 -11.40 16.57 -1.74
CA THR A 236 -12.36 17.69 -1.64
C THR A 236 -13.23 17.84 -2.89
N PHE A 237 -12.73 17.42 -4.05
CA PHE A 237 -13.47 17.43 -5.31
C PHE A 237 -14.07 18.81 -5.66
N THR A 238 -13.23 19.84 -5.62
CA THR A 238 -13.59 21.23 -5.96
C THR A 238 -13.48 21.50 -7.47
N GLY A 239 -13.94 22.68 -7.90
CA GLY A 239 -13.87 23.10 -9.30
C GLY A 239 -14.95 22.47 -10.19
N GLU A 240 -14.83 22.69 -11.50
CA GLU A 240 -15.71 22.14 -12.54
C GLU A 240 -14.93 21.22 -13.48
N ILE A 241 -15.61 20.29 -14.12
CA ILE A 241 -15.02 19.52 -15.23
C ILE A 241 -15.16 20.32 -16.53
N GLU A 242 -14.04 20.90 -17.01
CA GLU A 242 -13.99 21.71 -18.24
C GLU A 242 -14.11 20.90 -19.55
N THR A 243 -14.32 19.58 -19.50
CA THR A 243 -14.22 18.76 -20.71
C THR A 243 -15.40 18.94 -21.65
N SER A 244 -15.14 19.34 -22.90
CA SER A 244 -16.13 19.33 -23.98
C SER A 244 -16.43 17.93 -24.53
N GLU A 245 -15.53 16.96 -24.31
CA GLU A 245 -15.67 15.59 -24.79
C GLU A 245 -15.77 14.61 -23.63
N ARG A 246 -16.73 13.69 -23.73
CA ARG A 246 -16.97 12.63 -22.76
C ARG A 246 -15.90 11.53 -22.89
N LEU A 247 -15.33 11.13 -21.77
CA LEU A 247 -14.26 10.14 -21.72
C LEU A 247 -14.82 8.72 -21.55
N GLU A 248 -14.44 7.79 -22.41
CA GLU A 248 -14.76 6.38 -22.25
C GLU A 248 -13.56 5.62 -21.65
N HIS A 249 -13.81 4.87 -20.57
CA HIS A 249 -12.78 4.03 -19.94
C HIS A 249 -13.27 2.58 -19.85
N THR A 250 -12.74 1.72 -20.71
CA THR A 250 -13.29 0.38 -20.97
C THR A 250 -12.83 -0.70 -20.00
N LYS A 251 -11.84 -0.43 -19.14
CA LYS A 251 -11.27 -1.44 -18.22
C LYS A 251 -11.64 -1.25 -16.76
N LEU A 252 -12.27 -0.12 -16.41
CA LEU A 252 -12.51 0.22 -15.02
C LEU A 252 -13.69 -0.60 -14.48
N GLN A 253 -13.42 -1.41 -13.46
CA GLN A 253 -14.37 -2.32 -12.85
C GLN A 253 -14.79 -1.87 -11.44
N SER A 254 -13.88 -1.24 -10.70
CA SER A 254 -14.15 -0.72 -9.36
C SER A 254 -13.86 0.77 -9.29
N LEU A 255 -14.81 1.54 -8.75
CA LEU A 255 -14.71 2.97 -8.52
C LEU A 255 -15.07 3.29 -7.07
N CYS A 256 -14.10 3.77 -6.30
CA CYS A 256 -14.26 4.16 -4.92
C CYS A 256 -14.02 5.67 -4.74
N ILE A 257 -14.98 6.39 -4.13
CA ILE A 257 -14.95 7.85 -3.97
C ILE A 257 -15.17 8.22 -2.50
N HIS A 258 -14.12 8.70 -1.85
CA HIS A 258 -14.10 9.05 -0.44
C HIS A 258 -13.93 10.55 -0.27
N ALA A 259 -15.01 11.22 0.10
CA ALA A 259 -14.99 12.66 0.16
C ALA A 259 -14.62 13.12 1.60
N ALA A 260 -13.72 14.09 1.73
CA ALA A 260 -13.13 14.46 3.03
C ALA A 260 -14.21 14.90 4.05
N SER A 261 -14.09 14.41 5.29
CA SER A 261 -15.08 14.54 6.37
C SER A 261 -15.09 15.91 7.06
N HIS A 262 -14.03 16.71 6.90
CA HIS A 262 -13.88 18.00 7.60
C HIS A 262 -14.79 19.12 7.07
N PHE A 263 -15.46 18.93 5.93
CA PHE A 263 -16.41 19.90 5.37
C PHE A 263 -17.83 19.53 5.78
N ASN A 264 -18.14 19.80 7.05
CA ASN A 264 -19.46 19.63 7.65
C ASN A 264 -20.41 20.80 7.29
N THR A 265 -20.18 21.47 6.15
CA THR A 265 -20.96 22.63 5.74
C THR A 265 -22.02 22.20 4.74
N SER A 266 -23.28 22.37 5.14
CA SER A 266 -24.49 22.24 4.35
C SER A 266 -24.58 23.18 3.14
N GLU A 267 -23.50 23.87 2.75
CA GLU A 267 -23.54 25.06 1.89
C GLU A 267 -22.81 24.94 0.55
N SER A 268 -22.18 23.81 0.23
CA SER A 268 -21.62 23.60 -1.12
C SER A 268 -22.02 22.24 -1.67
N PRO A 269 -22.87 22.18 -2.71
CA PRO A 269 -23.14 20.92 -3.39
C PRO A 269 -21.80 20.38 -3.91
N ARG A 270 -21.39 19.21 -3.41
CA ARG A 270 -20.18 18.56 -3.90
C ARG A 270 -20.42 18.22 -5.36
N ARG A 271 -19.66 18.84 -6.26
CA ARG A 271 -19.85 18.73 -7.72
C ARG A 271 -19.29 17.43 -8.31
N PHE A 272 -18.93 16.46 -7.47
CA PHE A 272 -18.35 15.19 -7.91
C PHE A 272 -19.29 14.42 -8.86
N PHE A 273 -20.59 14.69 -8.84
CA PHE A 273 -21.55 14.14 -9.80
C PHE A 273 -21.26 14.54 -11.25
N GLU A 274 -20.58 15.67 -11.50
CA GLU A 274 -20.13 16.05 -12.84
C GLU A 274 -19.18 15.01 -13.45
N LEU A 275 -18.51 14.21 -12.61
CA LEU A 275 -17.73 13.08 -13.07
C LEU A 275 -18.63 12.11 -13.84
N PHE A 276 -19.80 11.80 -13.26
CA PHE A 276 -20.75 10.87 -13.85
C PHE A 276 -21.25 11.37 -15.21
N ASP A 277 -21.32 12.68 -15.47
CA ASP A 277 -21.68 13.21 -16.79
C ASP A 277 -20.52 13.15 -17.78
N ALA A 278 -19.30 13.29 -17.28
CA ALA A 278 -18.07 13.38 -18.07
C ALA A 278 -17.50 12.01 -18.49
N VAL A 279 -17.92 10.89 -17.90
CA VAL A 279 -17.34 9.57 -18.19
C VAL A 279 -18.33 8.53 -18.72
N THR A 280 -17.84 7.49 -19.40
CA THR A 280 -18.59 6.26 -19.75
C THR A 280 -17.75 5.07 -19.32
N LEU A 281 -18.32 4.18 -18.51
CA LEU A 281 -17.60 3.11 -17.81
C LEU A 281 -18.27 1.74 -18.08
N PRO A 282 -18.09 1.16 -19.28
CA PRO A 282 -18.88 -0.01 -19.71
C PRO A 282 -18.61 -1.29 -18.91
N ASP A 283 -17.43 -1.42 -18.29
CA ASP A 283 -17.05 -2.61 -17.51
C ASP A 283 -17.23 -2.42 -15.99
N LEU A 284 -17.87 -1.33 -15.56
CA LEU A 284 -18.06 -1.01 -14.14
C LEU A 284 -18.95 -2.03 -13.42
N ARG A 285 -18.40 -2.64 -12.37
CA ARG A 285 -19.06 -3.68 -11.54
C ARG A 285 -19.33 -3.21 -10.12
N GLU A 286 -18.46 -2.35 -9.59
CA GLU A 286 -18.48 -1.95 -8.19
C GLU A 286 -18.31 -0.45 -8.05
N VAL A 287 -19.20 0.14 -7.26
CA VAL A 287 -19.11 1.55 -6.87
C VAL A 287 -19.22 1.64 -5.36
N GLU A 288 -18.22 2.27 -4.74
CA GLU A 288 -18.22 2.59 -3.32
C GLU A 288 -18.13 4.11 -3.15
N VAL A 289 -18.99 4.66 -2.30
CA VAL A 289 -18.97 6.09 -1.97
C VAL A 289 -19.06 6.33 -0.48
N CYS A 290 -18.19 7.22 0.00
CA CYS A 290 -18.10 7.57 1.41
C CYS A 290 -18.13 9.09 1.62
N ASN A 291 -18.94 9.56 2.59
CA ASN A 291 -19.00 10.96 3.05
C ASN A 291 -19.26 12.03 1.97
N ILE A 292 -19.99 11.67 0.92
CA ILE A 292 -20.29 12.55 -0.22
C ILE A 292 -21.47 13.52 0.00
N GLY A 293 -22.19 13.43 1.13
CA GLY A 293 -23.39 14.24 1.36
C GLY A 293 -24.59 13.68 0.59
N ARG A 294 -25.27 14.50 -0.22
CA ARG A 294 -26.45 14.05 -0.99
C ARG A 294 -26.05 13.19 -2.20
N TRP A 295 -26.64 12.01 -2.32
CA TRP A 295 -26.42 11.11 -3.47
C TRP A 295 -27.01 11.70 -4.77
N PRO A 296 -26.21 11.84 -5.85
CA PRO A 296 -26.68 12.29 -7.17
C PRO A 296 -27.36 11.15 -7.93
N HIS A 297 -28.60 10.87 -7.54
CA HIS A 297 -29.36 9.72 -8.06
C HIS A 297 -29.60 9.76 -9.57
N GLU A 298 -29.97 10.91 -10.12
CA GLU A 298 -30.32 11.01 -11.55
C GLU A 298 -29.07 10.95 -12.42
N GLU A 299 -28.01 11.66 -12.05
CA GLU A 299 -26.73 11.68 -12.75
C GLU A 299 -26.09 10.28 -12.77
N PHE A 300 -26.18 9.54 -11.65
CA PHE A 300 -25.72 8.16 -11.61
C PHE A 300 -26.57 7.24 -12.51
N LYS A 301 -27.90 7.39 -12.54
CA LYS A 301 -28.76 6.64 -13.47
C LYS A 301 -28.42 6.94 -14.93
N GLU A 302 -28.13 8.19 -15.27
CA GLU A 302 -27.69 8.57 -16.62
C GLU A 302 -26.36 7.91 -16.99
N LEU A 303 -25.40 7.83 -16.05
CA LEU A 303 -24.17 7.09 -16.22
C LEU A 303 -24.42 5.60 -16.48
N LEU A 304 -25.28 4.95 -15.69
CA LEU A 304 -25.61 3.53 -15.86
C LEU A 304 -26.30 3.27 -17.20
N GLY A 305 -27.28 4.09 -17.57
CA GLY A 305 -28.00 3.97 -18.83
C GLY A 305 -27.09 4.13 -20.05
N ARG A 306 -26.11 5.03 -19.97
CA ARG A 306 -25.11 5.26 -21.02
C ARG A 306 -24.06 4.17 -21.08
N SER A 307 -23.52 3.78 -19.93
CA SER A 307 -22.41 2.81 -19.84
C SER A 307 -22.87 1.39 -20.10
N LYS A 308 -24.15 1.08 -19.81
CA LYS A 308 -24.72 -0.27 -19.92
C LYS A 308 -23.87 -1.33 -19.20
N CYS A 309 -23.31 -0.94 -18.06
CA CYS A 309 -22.33 -1.72 -17.33
C CYS A 309 -22.98 -2.84 -16.50
N PRO A 310 -22.26 -3.94 -16.22
CA PRO A 310 -22.76 -5.03 -15.39
C PRO A 310 -22.58 -4.71 -13.89
N LEU A 311 -23.29 -3.70 -13.39
CA LEU A 311 -23.15 -3.29 -11.98
C LEU A 311 -23.62 -4.44 -11.04
N GLU A 312 -22.71 -4.88 -10.19
CA GLU A 312 -22.90 -5.98 -9.24
C GLU A 312 -23.01 -5.47 -7.80
N ARG A 313 -22.27 -4.40 -7.47
CA ARG A 313 -22.15 -3.91 -6.09
C ARG A 313 -22.22 -2.40 -6.01
N LEU A 314 -23.04 -1.91 -5.07
CA LEU A 314 -23.15 -0.49 -4.75
C LEU A 314 -23.07 -0.32 -3.23
N TYR A 315 -21.96 0.27 -2.78
CA TYR A 315 -21.63 0.44 -1.38
C TYR A 315 -21.77 1.91 -0.97
N PHE A 316 -22.48 2.12 0.13
CA PHE A 316 -22.58 3.42 0.78
C PHE A 316 -21.99 3.33 2.19
N ASP A 317 -20.91 4.07 2.42
CA ASP A 317 -20.27 4.19 3.73
C ASP A 317 -20.35 5.64 4.25
N GLY A 318 -20.28 5.82 5.56
CA GLY A 318 -20.34 7.14 6.19
C GLY A 318 -21.63 7.93 5.95
N PHE A 319 -21.55 9.26 6.02
CA PHE A 319 -22.73 10.13 5.92
C PHE A 319 -23.12 10.40 4.45
N VAL A 320 -24.11 9.63 3.97
CA VAL A 320 -24.71 9.80 2.63
C VAL A 320 -26.22 9.96 2.74
N ILE A 321 -26.73 11.14 2.35
CA ILE A 321 -28.15 11.49 2.31
C ILE A 321 -28.75 10.95 1.01
N ARG A 322 -29.77 10.10 1.12
CA ARG A 322 -30.48 9.46 0.01
C ARG A 322 -31.93 9.15 0.38
N LYS A 323 -32.79 8.97 -0.61
CA LYS A 323 -34.16 8.49 -0.41
C LYS A 323 -34.19 6.95 -0.51
N LYS A 324 -35.17 6.33 0.14
CA LYS A 324 -35.30 4.86 0.12
C LYS A 324 -35.79 4.37 -1.24
N GLU A 325 -36.62 5.17 -1.90
CA GLU A 325 -37.20 4.90 -3.21
C GLU A 325 -36.13 4.83 -4.30
N GLU A 326 -35.09 5.67 -4.19
CA GLU A 326 -33.95 5.72 -5.12
C GLU A 326 -33.22 4.37 -5.19
N LEU A 327 -33.07 3.68 -4.05
CA LEU A 327 -32.40 2.36 -4.01
C LEU A 327 -33.23 1.26 -4.69
N ALA A 328 -34.56 1.34 -4.60
CA ALA A 328 -35.44 0.37 -5.24
C ALA A 328 -35.38 0.46 -6.77
N GLU A 329 -35.14 1.66 -7.32
CA GLU A 329 -34.93 1.84 -8.75
C GLU A 329 -33.69 1.09 -9.25
N TYR A 330 -32.58 1.12 -8.52
CA TYR A 330 -31.36 0.39 -8.90
C TYR A 330 -31.54 -1.13 -8.89
N VAL A 331 -32.22 -1.66 -7.87
CA VAL A 331 -32.52 -3.11 -7.81
C VAL A 331 -33.45 -3.53 -8.94
N THR A 332 -34.35 -2.64 -9.37
CA THR A 332 -35.22 -2.88 -10.53
C THR A 332 -34.43 -2.92 -11.84
N LEU A 333 -33.44 -2.02 -12.00
CA LEU A 333 -32.55 -1.99 -13.16
C LEU A 333 -31.55 -3.17 -13.17
N PHE A 334 -31.09 -3.59 -11.99
CA PHE A 334 -30.08 -4.62 -11.80
C PHE A 334 -30.55 -5.63 -10.73
N PRO A 335 -31.26 -6.70 -11.11
CA PRO A 335 -31.84 -7.64 -10.16
C PRO A 335 -30.81 -8.40 -9.28
N SER A 336 -29.56 -8.52 -9.75
CA SER A 336 -28.45 -9.14 -9.02
C SER A 336 -27.62 -8.16 -8.19
N LEU A 337 -28.01 -6.87 -8.15
CA LEU A 337 -27.25 -5.82 -7.46
C LEU A 337 -27.27 -6.04 -5.95
N GLN A 338 -26.07 -6.10 -5.37
CA GLN A 338 -25.88 -6.09 -3.93
C GLN A 338 -25.68 -4.65 -3.48
N ILE A 339 -26.61 -4.19 -2.64
CA ILE A 339 -26.50 -2.88 -1.99
C ILE A 339 -26.17 -3.13 -0.52
N ALA A 340 -25.02 -2.64 -0.08
CA ALA A 340 -24.65 -2.69 1.34
C ALA A 340 -24.42 -1.30 1.91
N MET A 341 -24.62 -1.21 3.22
CA MET A 341 -24.52 0.04 3.98
C MET A 341 -23.72 -0.26 5.23
N TYR A 342 -22.59 0.41 5.40
CA TYR A 342 -21.86 0.38 6.67
C TYR A 342 -22.17 1.68 7.41
N GLY A 343 -22.85 1.53 8.54
CA GLY A 343 -22.88 2.56 9.58
C GLY A 343 -21.93 2.11 10.66
N ARG A 344 -20.73 2.71 10.76
CA ARG A 344 -20.06 2.70 12.07
C ARG A 344 -20.91 3.61 12.97
N TYR A 345 -21.72 2.97 13.80
CA TYR A 345 -22.50 3.59 14.88
C TYR A 345 -21.62 4.39 15.84
#